data_AF-T0Z211-F1
#
_entry.id   AF-T0Z211-F1
#
_cell.length_a   1.000
_cell.length_b   1.000
_cell.length_c   1.000
_cell.angle_alpha   90.00
_cell.angle_beta   90.00
_cell.angle_gamma   90.00
#
_symmetry.space_group_name_H-M   'P 1'
#
loop_
_entity.id
_entity.type
_entity.pdbx_description
1 polymer ?
#
loop_
_entity_poly.entity_id
_entity_poly.type
_entity_poly.pdbx_seq_one_letter_code
_entity_poly.pdbx_strand_id
1 'polypeptide(L)' 'MTMAILSVRQALAGTQAGHSVTVQGWVRTRRDSKAGLSFINLSDGSC' A
#
# COMPACT_ATOMS: atom_id res chain seq x y z
N MET A 1 16.58 11.28 -5.35
CA MET A 1 15.26 11.72 -4.81
C MET A 1 14.73 10.56 -3.99
N THR A 2 14.74 10.67 -2.67
CA THR A 2 14.34 9.57 -1.77
C THR A 2 12.82 9.50 -1.72
N MET A 3 12.22 8.33 -1.97
CA MET A 3 10.77 8.18 -1.87
C MET A 3 10.30 8.31 -0.42
N ALA A 4 9.18 9.00 -0.20
CA ALA A 4 8.61 9.13 1.13
C ALA A 4 8.09 7.77 1.62
N ILE A 5 8.45 7.41 2.85
CA ILE A 5 7.91 6.23 3.54
C ILE A 5 6.66 6.68 4.32
N LEU A 6 5.54 6.01 4.07
CA LEU A 6 4.26 6.30 4.74
C LEU A 6 3.74 5.07 5.47
N SER A 7 2.96 5.29 6.53
CA SER A 7 2.08 4.25 7.07
C SER A 7 0.87 4.01 6.17
N VAL A 8 0.23 2.85 6.28
CA VAL A 8 -0.99 2.51 5.54
C VAL A 8 -2.09 3.54 5.83
N ARG A 9 -2.25 3.95 7.08
CA ARG A 9 -3.17 5.03 7.47
C ARG A 9 -2.90 6.34 6.73
N GLN A 10 -1.64 6.76 6.63
CA GLN A 10 -1.27 7.99 5.92
C GLN A 10 -1.51 7.90 4.42
N ALA A 11 -1.19 6.75 3.82
CA ALA A 11 -1.45 6.49 2.40
C ALA A 11 -2.96 6.56 2.10
N LEU A 12 -3.80 5.96 2.96
CA LEU A 12 -5.26 6.00 2.84
C LEU A 12 -5.86 7.39 3.09
N ALA A 13 -5.18 8.26 3.84
CA ALA A 13 -5.58 9.65 4.02
C ALA A 13 -5.38 10.51 2.74
N GLY A 14 -4.72 9.98 1.70
CA GLY A 14 -4.63 10.60 0.38
C GLY A 14 -3.67 11.78 0.27
N THR A 15 -2.80 12.02 1.27
CA THR A 15 -1.92 13.20 1.34
C THR A 15 -0.83 13.24 0.26
N GLN A 16 -0.58 12.12 -0.44
CA GLN A 16 0.42 11.99 -1.51
C GLN A 16 -0.19 11.39 -2.79
N ALA A 17 -1.48 11.62 -3.05
CA ALA A 17 -2.13 11.16 -4.27
C ALA A 17 -1.42 11.70 -5.52
N GLY A 18 -1.18 10.84 -6.52
CA GLY A 18 -0.45 11.19 -7.74
C GLY A 18 1.08 11.09 -7.64
N HIS A 19 1.63 10.84 -6.45
CA HIS A 19 3.06 10.64 -6.23
C HIS A 19 3.38 9.18 -5.89
N SER A 20 4.59 8.73 -6.26
CA SER A 20 5.10 7.42 -5.84
C SER A 20 5.60 7.47 -4.40
N VAL A 21 5.18 6.48 -3.60
CA VAL A 21 5.51 6.35 -2.18
C VAL A 21 5.93 4.93 -1.86
N THR A 22 6.58 4.74 -0.71
CA THR A 22 6.89 3.41 -0.15
C THR A 22 6.05 3.16 1.09
N VAL A 23 5.44 1.97 1.16
CA VAL A 23 4.75 1.45 2.35
C VAL A 23 5.36 0.11 2.73
N GLN A 24 5.36 -0.22 4.02
CA GLN A 24 5.97 -1.44 4.54
C GLN A 24 5.02 -2.07 5.56
N GLY A 25 4.81 -3.38 5.49
CA GLY A 25 3.89 -4.08 6.38
C GLY A 25 3.81 -5.57 6.08
N TRP A 26 2.80 -6.23 6.66
CA TRP A 26 2.55 -7.65 6.48
C TRP A 26 1.35 -7.88 5.56
N VAL A 27 1.52 -8.79 4.60
CA VAL A 27 0.44 -9.22 3.71
C VAL A 27 -0.57 -10.02 4.53
N ARG A 28 -1.81 -9.53 4.59
CA ARG A 28 -2.92 -10.22 5.25
C ARG A 28 -3.61 -11.18 4.29
N THR A 29 -3.88 -10.72 3.07
CA THR A 29 -4.41 -11.56 1.98
C THR A 29 -3.83 -11.12 0.64
N ARG A 30 -3.72 -12.09 -0.26
CA ARG A 30 -3.43 -11.88 -1.69
C ARG A 30 -4.52 -12.56 -2.49
N ARG A 31 -5.09 -11.87 -3.47
CA ARG A 31 -6.05 -12.42 -4.42
C ARG A 31 -5.56 -12.15 -5.84
N ASP A 32 -5.30 -13.21 -6.58
CA ASP A 32 -4.91 -13.11 -7.98
C ASP A 32 -6.15 -13.26 -8.87
N SER A 33 -6.21 -12.47 -9.94
CA SER A 33 -7.30 -12.50 -10.92
C SER A 33 -6.86 -13.26 -12.17
N LYS A 34 -7.84 -13.79 -12.92
CA LYS A 34 -7.58 -14.43 -14.23
C LYS A 34 -7.05 -13.46 -15.28
N ALA A 35 -7.21 -12.14 -15.06
CA ALA A 35 -6.74 -11.10 -15.97
C ALA A 35 -5.30 -10.64 -15.67
N GLY A 36 -4.56 -11.34 -14.80
CA GLY A 36 -3.17 -11.02 -14.48
C GLY A 36 -2.99 -9.87 -13.48
N LEU A 37 -4.03 -9.54 -12.70
CA LEU A 37 -3.94 -8.57 -11.62
C LEU A 37 -3.85 -9.28 -10.26
N SER A 38 -3.08 -8.71 -9.34
CA SER A 38 -3.03 -9.17 -7.95
C SER A 38 -3.51 -8.06 -7.02
N PHE A 39 -4.42 -8.41 -6.12
CA PHE A 39 -4.91 -7.52 -5.06
C PHE A 39 -4.26 -7.95 -3.75
N ILE A 40 -3.49 -7.05 -3.14
CA ILE A 40 -2.80 -7.27 -1.87
C ILE A 40 -3.48 -6.44 -0.80
N ASN A 41 -3.97 -7.09 0.25
CA ASN A 41 -4.33 -6.42 1.49
C ASN A 41 -3.11 -6.43 2.40
N LEU A 42 -2.50 -5.26 2.57
CA LEU A 42 -1.31 -5.03 3.40
C LEU A 42 -1.74 -4.27 4.66
N SER A 43 -1.29 -4.72 5.84
CA SER A 43 -1.45 -3.97 7.08
C SER A 43 -0.09 -3.79 7.75
N ASP A 44 0.17 -2.59 8.24
CA ASP A 44 1.34 -2.21 9.04
C ASP A 44 0.98 -1.98 10.52
N GLY A 45 -0.25 -2.31 10.91
CA GLY A 45 -0.80 -2.08 12.25
C GLY A 45 -1.37 -0.68 12.49
N SER A 46 -1.30 0.23 11.51
CA SER A 46 -1.79 1.61 11.68
C SER A 46 -3.31 1.77 11.47
N CYS A 47 -3.96 0.88 10.72
CA CYS A 47 -5.42 0.78 10.55
C CYS A 47 -5.84 -0.59 10.01
#